data_AF-A0A1W7MB26-F1
#
_entry.id   AF-A0A1W7MB26-F1
#
_cell.length_a   1.000
_cell.length_b   1.000
_cell.length_c   1.000
_cell.angle_alpha   90.00
_cell.angle_beta   90.00
_cell.angle_gamma   90.00
#
_symmetry.space_group_name_H-M   'P 1'
#
loop_
_entity.id
_entity.type
_entity.pdbx_description
1 polymer ?
#
loop_
_entity_poly.entity_id
_entity_poly.type
_entity_poly.pdbx_seq_one_letter_code
_entity_poly.pdbx_strand_id
1 'polypeptide(L)'
;MKTMRSWIAAGCVLVGGQMAPMSVMPAQAAPIEQLRCIDDRLNERQRADIAGLFAQQPDDPAGRVKTAQGSAAASRDMTLALASCTARFGWSRAAQDAASRYLVEIARLARIAVDHGATWSVAMERYAPLAAKRLPDGKDVEEHLRAQIVAGAIANGSGAIRAEQGDAVIAYLHGWRDVDRARGAFAGVK
;
A
#
# COMPACT_ATOMS: atom_id res chain seq x y z
N MET A 1 15.44 49.19 75.17
CA MET A 1 16.08 48.73 73.93
C MET A 1 15.40 49.38 72.73
N LYS A 2 16.22 49.95 71.85
CA LYS A 2 16.06 50.51 70.49
C LYS A 2 14.68 50.60 69.80
N THR A 3 14.46 51.83 69.32
CA THR A 3 13.61 52.41 68.27
C THR A 3 13.82 51.85 66.84
N MET A 4 12.79 51.88 65.96
CA MET A 4 12.68 52.78 64.79
C MET A 4 11.66 52.32 63.71
N ARG A 5 11.02 53.32 63.08
CA ARG A 5 10.18 53.33 61.88
C ARG A 5 10.97 52.96 60.61
N SER A 6 10.30 52.49 59.54
CA SER A 6 10.07 53.28 58.30
C SER A 6 9.62 52.40 57.10
N TRP A 7 8.85 53.05 56.24
CA TRP A 7 8.19 52.65 55.00
C TRP A 7 9.15 52.42 53.81
N ILE A 8 8.70 51.68 52.77
CA ILE A 8 8.79 52.02 51.33
C ILE A 8 8.05 50.97 50.48
N ALA A 9 7.36 51.45 49.45
CA ALA A 9 6.50 50.76 48.49
C ALA A 9 7.26 50.28 47.22
N ALA A 10 6.72 49.24 46.56
CA ALA A 10 6.79 48.92 45.11
C ALA A 10 6.17 47.50 44.95
N GLY A 11 5.11 47.23 44.19
CA GLY A 11 4.91 47.56 42.78
C GLY A 11 5.51 46.44 41.92
N CYS A 12 4.68 45.51 41.40
CA CYS A 12 4.78 44.82 40.09
C CYS A 12 3.99 43.48 40.12
N VAL A 13 2.90 43.35 39.36
CA VAL A 13 2.79 42.88 37.95
C VAL A 13 2.28 41.44 37.89
N LEU A 14 1.13 41.32 37.21
CA LEU A 14 0.51 40.17 36.57
C LEU A 14 1.43 38.94 36.31
N VAL A 15 1.04 37.81 36.89
CA VAL A 15 1.36 36.47 36.34
C VAL A 15 -0.01 35.82 36.14
N GLY A 16 -0.61 35.86 34.96
CA GLY A 16 -0.04 35.32 33.73
C GLY A 16 -0.13 33.80 33.82
N GLY A 17 -1.35 33.25 33.86
CA GLY A 17 -1.59 31.81 33.79
C GLY A 17 -1.08 31.29 32.45
N GLN A 18 0.15 30.79 32.47
CA GLN A 18 0.79 30.20 31.30
C GLN A 18 0.03 28.91 30.97
N MET A 19 -0.77 28.96 29.90
CA MET A 19 -1.22 27.73 29.23
C MET A 19 0.05 26.98 28.82
N ALA A 20 0.25 25.80 29.40
CA ALA A 20 1.32 24.92 29.00
C ALA A 20 1.20 24.67 27.48
N PRO A 21 2.31 24.80 26.71
CA PRO A 21 2.28 24.42 25.31
C PRO A 21 1.93 22.93 25.25
N MET A 22 0.80 22.59 24.63
CA MET A 22 0.57 21.21 24.22
C MET A 22 1.69 20.87 23.24
N SER A 23 2.64 20.05 23.70
CA SER A 23 3.68 19.47 22.86
C SER A 23 2.99 18.77 21.70
N VAL A 24 3.07 19.37 20.51
CA VAL A 24 2.70 18.72 19.26
C VAL A 24 3.66 17.54 19.14
N MET A 25 3.18 16.34 19.47
CA MET A 25 3.97 15.13 19.21
C MET A 25 4.29 15.14 17.71
N PRO A 26 5.56 14.91 17.32
CA PRO A 26 5.89 14.82 15.91
C PRO A 26 5.03 13.72 15.31
N ALA A 27 4.34 14.05 14.23
CA ALA A 27 3.50 13.11 13.51
C ALA A 27 4.38 11.95 13.06
N GLN A 28 4.28 10.84 13.79
CA GLN A 28 5.11 9.66 13.59
C GLN A 28 4.56 8.93 12.39
N ALA A 29 5.48 8.54 11.51
CA ALA A 29 5.10 7.94 10.26
C ALA A 29 4.28 6.66 10.50
N ALA A 30 3.23 6.42 9.70
CA ALA A 30 2.34 5.29 9.92
C ALA A 30 3.13 3.96 9.87
N PRO A 31 3.09 3.12 10.92
CA PRO A 31 3.85 1.86 10.93
C PRO A 31 3.42 0.92 9.80
N ILE A 32 4.37 0.46 9.00
CA ILE A 32 4.13 -0.36 7.80
C ILE A 32 3.41 -1.68 8.13
N GLU A 33 3.61 -2.19 9.35
CA GLU A 33 3.00 -3.41 9.87
C GLU A 33 1.48 -3.29 10.01
N GLN A 34 0.94 -2.06 10.09
CA GLN A 34 -0.50 -1.84 10.19
C GLN A 34 -1.24 -2.23 8.91
N LEU A 35 -0.57 -2.21 7.74
CA LEU A 35 -1.14 -2.67 6.47
C LEU A 35 -1.48 -4.17 6.49
N ARG A 36 -0.87 -4.95 7.40
CA ARG A 36 -1.22 -6.36 7.60
C ARG A 36 -2.70 -6.56 7.94
N CYS A 37 -3.34 -5.57 8.55
CA CYS A 37 -4.79 -5.59 8.76
C CYS A 37 -5.58 -5.74 7.45
N ILE A 38 -5.14 -5.09 6.36
CA ILE A 38 -5.77 -5.23 5.05
C ILE A 38 -5.46 -6.62 4.47
N ASP A 39 -4.20 -7.06 4.58
CA ASP A 39 -3.74 -8.36 4.07
C ASP A 39 -4.52 -9.54 4.69
N ASP A 40 -4.80 -9.48 5.99
CA ASP A 40 -5.50 -10.52 6.75
C ASP A 40 -7.04 -10.46 6.60
N ARG A 41 -7.59 -9.29 6.20
CA ARG A 41 -9.05 -9.08 6.05
C ARG A 41 -9.61 -9.61 4.74
N LEU A 42 -8.79 -9.63 3.70
CA LEU A 42 -9.22 -9.96 2.33
C LEU A 42 -8.45 -11.18 1.86
N ASN A 43 -9.15 -12.23 1.43
CA ASN A 43 -8.49 -13.34 0.76
C ASN A 43 -8.08 -12.96 -0.67
N GLU A 44 -7.26 -13.80 -1.31
CA GLU A 44 -6.74 -13.55 -2.66
C GLU A 44 -7.85 -13.36 -3.70
N ARG A 45 -8.95 -14.12 -3.60
CA ARG A 45 -10.09 -14.00 -4.52
C ARG A 45 -10.84 -12.67 -4.35
N GLN A 46 -11.09 -12.24 -3.11
CA GLN A 46 -11.70 -10.94 -2.82
C GLN A 46 -10.82 -9.80 -3.34
N ARG A 47 -9.50 -9.88 -3.14
CA ARG A 47 -8.54 -8.93 -3.71
C ARG A 47 -8.63 -8.90 -5.24
N ALA A 48 -8.67 -10.05 -5.90
CA ALA A 48 -8.82 -10.13 -7.35
C ALA A 48 -10.16 -9.55 -7.85
N ASP A 49 -11.26 -9.73 -7.10
CA ASP A 49 -12.56 -9.17 -7.46
C ASP A 49 -12.58 -7.63 -7.26
N ILE A 50 -11.87 -7.11 -6.25
CA ILE A 50 -11.65 -5.67 -6.05
C ILE A 50 -10.89 -5.05 -7.21
N ALA A 51 -9.92 -5.75 -7.81
CA ALA A 51 -9.26 -5.24 -9.02
C ALA A 51 -10.23 -5.01 -10.18
N GLY A 52 -11.35 -5.73 -10.24
CA GLY A 52 -12.42 -5.50 -11.22
C GLY A 52 -13.08 -4.12 -11.12
N LEU A 53 -13.01 -3.45 -9.96
CA LEU A 53 -13.43 -2.05 -9.79
C LEU A 53 -12.49 -1.07 -10.50
N PHE A 54 -11.22 -1.45 -10.68
CA PHE A 54 -10.13 -0.57 -11.14
C PHE A 54 -9.47 -1.05 -12.43
N ALA A 55 -9.96 -2.12 -13.04
CA ALA A 55 -9.49 -2.59 -14.33
C ALA A 55 -9.60 -1.41 -15.30
N GLN A 56 -8.46 -1.01 -15.88
CA GLN A 56 -8.42 0.11 -16.81
C GLN A 56 -9.52 -0.07 -17.84
N GLN A 57 -10.37 0.93 -17.95
CA GLN A 57 -11.12 1.13 -19.18
C GLN A 57 -10.04 1.37 -20.22
N PRO A 58 -9.83 0.49 -21.20
CA PRO A 58 -8.89 0.81 -22.26
C PRO A 58 -9.33 2.16 -22.83
N ASP A 59 -8.39 3.08 -23.02
CA ASP A 59 -8.53 4.13 -24.01
C ASP A 59 -8.62 3.40 -25.36
N ASP A 60 -9.79 2.83 -25.63
CA ASP A 60 -10.12 2.26 -26.93
C ASP A 60 -10.07 3.43 -27.92
N PRO A 61 -9.21 3.42 -28.94
CA PRO A 61 -9.24 4.42 -29.99
C PRO A 61 -10.60 4.46 -30.73
N ALA A 62 -11.45 3.44 -30.55
CA ALA A 62 -12.85 3.41 -30.99
C ALA A 62 -13.89 3.86 -29.92
N GLY A 63 -13.44 4.38 -28.77
CA GLY A 63 -14.30 4.98 -27.75
C GLY A 63 -15.18 4.01 -26.95
N ARG A 64 -15.00 2.69 -27.07
CA ARG A 64 -15.76 1.72 -26.26
C ARG A 64 -15.07 1.51 -24.93
N VAL A 65 -15.36 2.46 -24.05
CA VAL A 65 -15.16 2.35 -22.61
C VAL A 65 -15.81 1.06 -22.11
N LYS A 66 -15.00 0.03 -21.77
CA LYS A 66 -15.53 -1.14 -21.04
C LYS A 66 -15.98 -0.65 -19.66
N THR A 67 -17.27 -0.73 -19.36
CA THR A 67 -17.81 -0.45 -18.02
C THR A 67 -17.04 -1.22 -16.96
N ALA A 68 -16.72 -0.57 -15.84
CA ALA A 68 -16.13 -1.22 -14.68
C ALA A 68 -16.93 -2.51 -14.36
N GLN A 69 -16.25 -3.64 -14.28
CA GLN A 69 -16.87 -4.95 -14.03
C GLN A 69 -16.91 -5.28 -12.53
N GLY A 70 -16.65 -4.30 -11.67
CA GLY A 70 -16.65 -4.49 -10.22
C GLY A 70 -18.05 -4.77 -9.67
N SER A 71 -18.14 -5.70 -8.72
CA SER A 71 -19.41 -6.05 -8.09
C SER A 71 -19.69 -5.17 -6.87
N ALA A 72 -20.96 -5.04 -6.49
CA ALA A 72 -21.33 -4.41 -5.22
C ALA A 72 -20.68 -5.12 -4.02
N ALA A 73 -20.42 -6.42 -4.12
CA ALA A 73 -19.68 -7.17 -3.10
C ALA A 73 -18.23 -6.70 -3.00
N ALA A 74 -17.52 -6.58 -4.13
CA ALA A 74 -16.14 -6.10 -4.16
C ALA A 74 -16.01 -4.67 -3.59
N SER A 75 -16.94 -3.77 -3.93
CA SER A 75 -16.98 -2.43 -3.35
C SER A 75 -17.18 -2.46 -1.84
N ARG A 76 -18.10 -3.29 -1.33
CA ARG A 76 -18.33 -3.46 0.11
C ARG A 76 -17.09 -4.02 0.81
N ASP A 77 -16.46 -5.06 0.25
CA ASP A 77 -15.28 -5.70 0.84
C ASP A 77 -14.13 -4.70 0.96
N MET A 78 -13.87 -3.91 -0.09
CA MET A 78 -12.87 -2.84 -0.04
C MET A 78 -13.20 -1.79 1.02
N THR A 79 -14.43 -1.28 1.04
CA THR A 79 -14.86 -0.27 2.02
C THR A 79 -14.76 -0.79 3.46
N LEU A 80 -15.19 -2.02 3.72
CA LEU A 80 -15.14 -2.63 5.05
C LEU A 80 -13.71 -2.87 5.52
N ALA A 81 -12.82 -3.33 4.63
CA ALA A 81 -11.40 -3.49 4.95
C ALA A 81 -10.78 -2.14 5.36
N LEU A 82 -10.94 -1.10 4.53
CA LEU A 82 -10.39 0.23 4.81
C LEU A 82 -11.00 0.85 6.07
N ALA A 83 -12.32 0.85 6.21
CA ALA A 83 -13.00 1.46 7.35
C ALA A 83 -12.61 0.78 8.67
N SER A 84 -12.54 -0.55 8.69
CA SER A 84 -12.20 -1.29 9.91
C SER A 84 -10.74 -1.12 10.32
N CYS A 85 -9.78 -1.13 9.38
CA CYS A 85 -8.37 -0.90 9.70
C CYS A 85 -8.12 0.57 10.09
N THR A 86 -8.77 1.52 9.42
CA THR A 86 -8.75 2.94 9.77
C THR A 86 -9.24 3.16 11.19
N ALA A 87 -10.40 2.60 11.56
CA ALA A 87 -10.95 2.73 12.90
C ALA A 87 -10.05 2.08 13.97
N ARG A 88 -9.40 0.95 13.64
CA ARG A 88 -8.49 0.25 14.55
C ARG A 88 -7.23 1.06 14.87
N PHE A 89 -6.65 1.73 13.90
CA PHE A 89 -5.36 2.41 14.05
C PHE A 89 -5.46 3.94 14.12
N GLY A 90 -6.65 4.50 13.96
CA GLY A 90 -6.85 5.96 13.98
C GLY A 90 -6.16 6.66 12.81
N TRP A 91 -6.13 6.05 11.62
CA TRP A 91 -5.41 6.59 10.47
C TRP A 91 -5.88 7.99 10.07
N SER A 92 -4.91 8.89 9.85
CA SER A 92 -5.16 10.19 9.24
C SER A 92 -5.72 10.01 7.82
N ARG A 93 -6.32 11.08 7.25
CA ARG A 93 -6.82 11.04 5.86
C ARG A 93 -5.73 10.67 4.85
N ALA A 94 -4.51 11.18 5.03
CA ALA A 94 -3.38 10.84 4.17
C ALA A 94 -3.00 9.35 4.28
N ALA A 95 -3.06 8.77 5.48
CA ALA A 95 -2.79 7.35 5.69
C ALA A 95 -3.91 6.48 5.09
N GLN A 96 -5.17 6.92 5.18
CA GLN A 96 -6.30 6.26 4.51
C GLN A 96 -6.15 6.26 2.99
N ASP A 97 -5.75 7.40 2.40
CA ASP A 97 -5.53 7.51 0.95
C ASP A 97 -4.36 6.62 0.50
N ALA A 98 -3.27 6.58 1.27
CA ALA A 98 -2.13 5.70 0.98
C ALA A 98 -2.49 4.21 1.14
N ALA A 99 -3.25 3.85 2.17
CA ALA A 99 -3.75 2.49 2.38
C ALA A 99 -4.73 2.05 1.28
N SER A 100 -5.57 2.98 0.79
CA SER A 100 -6.46 2.73 -0.35
C SER A 100 -5.66 2.43 -1.62
N ARG A 101 -4.61 3.21 -1.91
CA ARG A 101 -3.69 2.94 -3.04
C ARG A 101 -2.99 1.58 -2.90
N TYR A 102 -2.49 1.28 -1.70
CA TYR A 102 -1.90 -0.02 -1.40
C TYR A 102 -2.88 -1.17 -1.68
N LEU A 103 -4.14 -1.04 -1.22
CA LEU A 103 -5.20 -2.02 -1.45
C LEU A 103 -5.45 -2.23 -2.95
N VAL A 104 -5.47 -1.16 -3.74
CA VAL A 104 -5.62 -1.25 -5.21
C VAL A 104 -4.46 -2.03 -5.85
N GLU A 105 -3.22 -1.78 -5.45
CA GLU A 105 -2.07 -2.49 -6.03
C GLU A 105 -2.04 -3.97 -5.64
N ILE A 106 -2.33 -4.32 -4.38
CA ILE A 106 -2.43 -5.75 -3.99
C ILE A 106 -3.60 -6.44 -4.68
N ALA A 107 -4.70 -5.72 -4.95
CA ALA A 107 -5.83 -6.25 -5.69
C ALA A 107 -5.44 -6.60 -7.13
N ARG A 108 -4.73 -5.70 -7.82
CA ARG A 108 -4.23 -5.94 -9.19
C ARG A 108 -3.27 -7.12 -9.25
N LEU A 109 -2.34 -7.21 -8.29
CA LEU A 109 -1.42 -8.33 -8.20
C LEU A 109 -2.15 -9.65 -7.97
N ALA A 110 -3.12 -9.68 -7.05
CA ALA A 110 -3.96 -10.84 -6.78
C ALA A 110 -4.77 -11.29 -8.00
N ARG A 111 -5.20 -10.35 -8.86
CA ARG A 111 -5.90 -10.69 -10.09
C ARG A 111 -5.03 -11.52 -11.03
N ILE A 112 -3.77 -11.13 -11.22
CA ILE A 112 -2.80 -11.88 -12.04
C ILE A 112 -2.61 -13.29 -11.45
N ALA A 113 -2.39 -13.38 -10.13
CA ALA A 113 -2.25 -14.67 -9.44
C ALA A 113 -3.45 -15.60 -9.66
N VAL A 114 -4.66 -15.09 -9.46
CA VAL A 114 -5.91 -15.87 -9.59
C VAL A 114 -6.14 -16.35 -11.02
N ASP A 115 -5.84 -15.52 -12.02
CA ASP A 115 -6.01 -15.89 -13.44
C ASP A 115 -5.08 -17.06 -13.85
N HIS A 116 -3.99 -17.30 -13.11
CA HIS A 116 -3.03 -18.39 -13.36
C HIS A 116 -3.08 -19.54 -12.34
N GLY A 117 -3.88 -19.41 -11.28
CA GLY A 117 -4.15 -20.46 -10.29
C GLY A 117 -3.16 -20.52 -9.12
N ALA A 118 -3.55 -21.24 -8.07
CA ALA A 118 -2.87 -21.21 -6.77
C ALA A 118 -1.41 -21.70 -6.81
N THR A 119 -1.10 -22.74 -7.58
CA THR A 119 0.28 -23.25 -7.70
C THR A 119 1.20 -22.24 -8.37
N TRP A 120 0.68 -21.49 -9.34
CA TRP A 120 1.40 -20.41 -10.00
C TRP A 120 1.61 -19.23 -9.05
N SER A 121 0.58 -18.84 -8.30
CA SER A 121 0.66 -17.78 -7.28
C SER A 121 1.76 -18.05 -6.26
N VAL A 122 1.75 -19.24 -5.64
CA VAL A 122 2.75 -19.64 -4.64
C VAL A 122 4.17 -19.72 -5.22
N ALA A 123 4.31 -20.09 -6.50
CA ALA A 123 5.61 -20.05 -7.18
C ALA A 123 6.11 -18.61 -7.35
N MET A 124 5.23 -17.69 -7.74
CA MET A 124 5.57 -16.29 -7.95
C MET A 124 5.80 -15.52 -6.66
N GLU A 125 5.05 -15.77 -5.59
CA GLU A 125 5.30 -15.18 -4.26
C GLU A 125 6.71 -15.49 -3.75
N ARG A 126 7.20 -16.72 -3.99
CA ARG A 126 8.56 -17.13 -3.63
C ARG A 126 9.63 -16.49 -4.53
N TYR A 127 9.32 -16.29 -5.81
CA TYR A 127 10.27 -15.78 -6.79
C TYR A 127 10.40 -14.24 -6.77
N ALA A 128 9.28 -13.54 -6.57
CA ALA A 128 9.18 -12.10 -6.79
C ALA A 128 10.15 -11.24 -5.96
N PRO A 129 10.40 -11.50 -4.66
CA PRO A 129 11.30 -10.67 -3.85
C PRO A 129 12.74 -10.57 -4.40
N LEU A 130 13.19 -11.59 -5.14
CA LEU A 130 14.49 -11.60 -5.79
C LEU A 130 14.41 -11.01 -7.21
N ALA A 131 13.44 -11.47 -8.00
CA ALA A 131 13.36 -11.16 -9.43
C ALA A 131 12.93 -9.72 -9.71
N ALA A 132 12.06 -9.15 -8.88
CA ALA A 132 11.59 -7.78 -9.03
C ALA A 132 12.73 -6.75 -9.02
N LYS A 133 13.81 -7.01 -8.25
CA LYS A 133 14.99 -6.13 -8.17
C LYS A 133 15.79 -6.07 -9.47
N ARG A 134 15.58 -7.03 -10.37
CA ARG A 134 16.25 -7.12 -11.67
C ARG A 134 15.46 -6.43 -12.77
N LEU A 135 14.21 -6.03 -12.52
CA LEU A 135 13.41 -5.33 -13.51
C LEU A 135 13.90 -3.89 -13.68
N PRO A 136 13.97 -3.37 -14.92
CA PRO A 136 14.21 -1.95 -15.17
C PRO A 136 13.04 -1.11 -14.62
N ASP A 137 13.27 0.18 -14.36
CA ASP A 137 12.22 1.09 -13.88
C ASP A 137 11.13 1.37 -14.92
N GLY A 138 11.41 1.10 -16.20
CA GLY A 138 10.46 1.16 -17.31
C GLY A 138 9.64 -0.12 -17.50
N LYS A 139 8.63 -0.06 -18.36
CA LYS A 139 7.80 -1.22 -18.73
C LYS A 139 8.48 -2.15 -19.74
N ASP A 140 9.46 -1.64 -20.47
CA ASP A 140 10.16 -2.38 -21.49
C ASP A 140 11.31 -3.16 -20.85
N VAL A 141 11.18 -4.50 -20.88
CA VAL A 141 12.22 -5.42 -20.45
C VAL A 141 12.90 -5.96 -21.70
N GLU A 142 14.20 -5.72 -21.83
CA GLU A 142 14.99 -6.27 -22.94
C GLU A 142 14.77 -7.78 -23.08
N GLU A 143 14.65 -8.27 -24.32
CA GLU A 143 14.28 -9.66 -24.60
C GLU A 143 15.19 -10.67 -23.89
N HIS A 144 16.50 -10.40 -23.86
CA HIS A 144 17.47 -11.24 -23.17
C HIS A 144 17.22 -11.30 -21.65
N LEU A 145 17.01 -10.14 -21.00
CA LEU A 145 16.69 -10.07 -19.58
C LEU A 145 15.34 -10.74 -19.28
N ARG A 146 14.35 -10.52 -20.14
CA ARG A 146 13.04 -11.16 -20.06
C ARG A 146 13.18 -12.68 -20.09
N ALA A 147 13.97 -13.22 -21.03
CA ALA A 147 14.22 -14.66 -21.11
C ALA A 147 14.87 -15.21 -19.83
N GLN A 148 15.85 -14.50 -19.26
CA GLN A 148 16.47 -14.91 -18.00
C GLN A 148 15.48 -14.91 -16.82
N ILE A 149 14.64 -13.89 -16.72
CA ILE A 149 13.63 -13.78 -15.67
C ILE A 149 12.60 -14.91 -15.79
N VAL A 150 12.10 -15.15 -17.01
CA VAL A 150 11.12 -16.22 -17.26
C VAL A 150 11.73 -17.59 -16.98
N ALA A 151 12.97 -17.84 -17.40
CA ALA A 151 13.67 -19.08 -17.08
C ALA A 151 13.83 -19.28 -15.56
N GLY A 152 14.18 -18.22 -14.83
CA GLY A 152 14.25 -18.24 -13.36
C GLY A 152 12.91 -18.55 -12.71
N ALA A 153 11.82 -17.96 -13.20
CA ALA A 153 10.47 -18.25 -12.73
C ALA A 153 10.09 -19.72 -12.96
N ILE A 154 10.36 -20.27 -14.15
CA ILE A 154 10.10 -21.67 -14.48
C ILE A 154 10.88 -22.61 -13.56
N ALA A 155 12.19 -22.35 -13.38
CA ALA A 155 13.05 -23.13 -12.49
C ALA A 155 12.56 -23.09 -11.04
N ASN A 156 12.12 -21.92 -10.55
CA ASN A 156 11.57 -21.76 -9.21
C ASN A 156 10.17 -22.38 -9.04
N GLY A 157 9.39 -22.41 -10.12
CA GLY A 157 7.99 -22.83 -10.10
C GLY A 157 7.78 -24.34 -10.10
N SER A 158 8.83 -25.16 -10.26
CA SER A 158 8.72 -26.63 -10.26
C SER A 158 7.63 -27.17 -11.20
N GLY A 159 7.50 -26.58 -12.39
CA GLY A 159 6.48 -26.95 -13.39
C GLY A 159 5.14 -26.20 -13.29
N ALA A 160 4.94 -25.37 -12.26
CA ALA A 160 3.75 -24.52 -12.15
C ALA A 160 3.76 -23.32 -13.12
N ILE A 161 4.93 -22.96 -13.64
CA ILE A 161 5.13 -21.84 -14.55
C ILE A 161 5.67 -22.38 -15.88
N ARG A 162 5.05 -21.95 -16.99
CA ARG A 162 5.39 -22.36 -18.36
C ARG A 162 5.88 -21.18 -19.18
N ALA A 163 6.64 -21.45 -20.24
CA ALA A 163 7.30 -20.40 -21.04
C ALA A 163 6.31 -19.44 -21.71
N GLU A 164 5.16 -19.95 -22.16
CA GLU A 164 4.06 -19.17 -22.74
C GLU A 164 3.45 -18.15 -21.76
N GLN A 165 3.72 -18.29 -20.45
CA GLN A 165 3.25 -17.38 -19.40
C GLN A 165 4.24 -16.25 -19.12
N GLY A 166 5.24 -16.04 -19.98
CA GLY A 166 6.30 -15.06 -19.76
C GLY A 166 5.78 -13.63 -19.52
N ASP A 167 4.73 -13.20 -20.22
CA ASP A 167 4.15 -11.86 -20.02
C ASP A 167 3.52 -11.73 -18.63
N ALA A 168 2.83 -12.77 -18.17
CA ALA A 168 2.24 -12.79 -16.84
C ALA A 168 3.29 -12.76 -15.74
N VAL A 169 4.43 -13.45 -15.93
CA VAL A 169 5.58 -13.38 -15.02
C VAL A 169 6.09 -11.96 -14.91
N ILE A 170 6.34 -11.28 -16.04
CA ILE A 170 6.82 -9.90 -16.04
C ILE A 170 5.79 -8.94 -15.42
N ALA A 171 4.52 -9.07 -15.78
CA ALA A 171 3.43 -8.26 -15.23
C ALA A 171 3.30 -8.40 -13.72
N TYR A 172 3.40 -9.63 -13.19
CA TYR A 172 3.36 -9.89 -11.76
C TYR A 172 4.55 -9.26 -11.03
N LEU A 173 5.75 -9.36 -11.58
CA LEU A 173 6.93 -8.76 -10.98
C LEU A 173 6.87 -7.22 -10.95
N HIS A 174 6.30 -6.59 -11.97
CA HIS A 174 6.01 -5.15 -11.92
C HIS A 174 4.95 -4.84 -10.85
N GLY A 175 3.84 -5.58 -10.81
CA GLY A 175 2.81 -5.41 -9.79
C GLY A 175 3.35 -5.60 -8.37
N TRP A 176 4.28 -6.53 -8.16
CA TRP A 176 4.96 -6.73 -6.88
C TRP A 176 5.76 -5.48 -6.47
N ARG A 177 6.49 -4.85 -7.40
CA ARG A 177 7.20 -3.58 -7.13
C ARG A 177 6.25 -2.43 -6.83
N ASP A 178 5.12 -2.38 -7.51
CA ASP A 178 4.11 -1.35 -7.27
C ASP A 178 3.47 -1.49 -5.88
N VAL A 179 3.22 -2.74 -5.44
CA VAL A 179 2.81 -3.05 -4.07
C VAL A 179 3.87 -2.61 -3.06
N ASP A 180 5.14 -2.93 -3.29
CA ASP A 180 6.23 -2.53 -2.39
C ASP A 180 6.40 -1.01 -2.31
N ARG A 181 6.29 -0.31 -3.44
CA ARG A 181 6.29 1.16 -3.49
C ARG A 181 5.10 1.75 -2.74
N ALA A 182 3.89 1.22 -2.92
CA ALA A 182 2.70 1.68 -2.21
C ALA A 182 2.82 1.45 -0.69
N ARG A 183 3.42 0.32 -0.30
CA ARG A 183 3.74 0.00 1.10
C ARG A 183 4.72 1.02 1.69
N GLY A 184 5.78 1.36 0.96
CA GLY A 184 6.73 2.41 1.37
C GLY A 184 6.11 3.81 1.43
N ALA A 185 5.18 4.14 0.52
CA ALA A 185 4.46 5.41 0.54
C ALA A 185 3.57 5.56 1.77
N PHE A 186 2.88 4.50 2.19
CA PHE A 186 2.12 4.48 3.44
C PHE A 186 3.03 4.70 4.66
N ALA A 187 4.17 4.01 4.71
CA ALA A 187 5.16 4.17 5.78
C ALA A 187 5.78 5.58 5.83
N GLY A 188 5.73 6.33 4.74
CA GLY A 188 6.20 7.72 4.66
C GLY A 188 5.16 8.78 5.04
N VAL A 189 3.90 8.39 5.29
CA VAL A 189 2.84 9.33 5.69
C VAL A 189 3.11 9.82 7.10
N LYS A 190 3.27 11.14 7.27
CA LYS A 190 3.39 11.82 8.56
C LYS A 190 2.03 12.25 9.07
#